data_AF-A0A9D7NLY5-F1
#
_entry.id   AF-A0A9D7NLY5-F1
#
_cell.length_a   1.000
_cell.length_b   1.000
_cell.length_c   1.000
_cell.angle_alpha   90.00
_cell.angle_beta   90.00
_cell.angle_gamma   90.00
#
_symmetry.space_group_name_H-M   'P 1'
#
loop_
_entity.id
_entity.type
_entity.pdbx_description
1 polymer ?
#
loop_
_entity_poly.entity_id
_entity_poly.type
_entity_poly.pdbx_seq_one_letter_code
_entity_poly.pdbx_strand_id
1 'polypeptide(L)'
;MHNIRTQGMAVLSTSLVCSRIDAAQEEGELPRDVAERLRAMHRASDMYRQGQIWFGFSPTLPDEHATNRLLRNWGGEAIYWAHEVDQVIGPVLRGIGRPSIIDAWVPISGLQVATKEAVLKRLCLVDLQCADALATRRVADVEGYVQMAIPATAIIAIDQHPSASFVARTRCDTWDTPL
;
A
#
# COMPACT_ATOMS: atom_id res chain seq x y z
N MET A 1 11.73 10.95 -7.37
CA MET A 1 10.68 10.36 -6.49
C MET A 1 9.26 10.90 -6.77
N HIS A 2 8.25 10.04 -6.99
CA HIS A 2 6.83 10.45 -7.11
C HIS A 2 6.31 10.91 -5.73
N ASN A 3 6.06 12.20 -5.56
CA ASN A 3 5.67 12.76 -4.28
C ASN A 3 4.15 12.73 -4.13
N ILE A 4 3.65 11.77 -3.35
CA ILE A 4 2.22 11.56 -3.12
C ILE A 4 1.54 12.80 -2.51
N ARG A 5 2.26 13.58 -1.69
CA ARG A 5 1.69 14.81 -1.10
C ARG A 5 1.35 15.86 -2.15
N THR A 6 2.12 15.95 -3.23
CA THR A 6 1.96 16.98 -4.27
C THR A 6 1.29 16.46 -5.53
N GLN A 7 1.39 15.17 -5.82
CA GLN A 7 0.92 14.55 -7.06
C GLN A 7 -0.25 13.58 -6.86
N GLY A 8 -0.55 13.19 -5.61
CA GLY A 8 -1.55 12.18 -5.31
C GLY A 8 -1.06 10.76 -5.61
N MET A 9 -1.98 9.86 -5.95
CA MET A 9 -1.67 8.47 -6.26
C MET A 9 -2.13 8.15 -7.69
N ALA A 10 -1.18 7.68 -8.51
CA ALA A 10 -1.47 7.18 -9.85
C ALA A 10 -1.89 5.69 -9.81
N VAL A 11 -2.75 5.30 -10.75
CA VAL A 11 -3.12 3.89 -10.95
C VAL A 11 -1.93 3.06 -11.39
N LEU A 12 -1.89 1.78 -10.98
CA LEU A 12 -0.80 0.89 -11.35
C LEU A 12 -0.70 0.74 -12.87
N SER A 13 0.50 0.94 -13.40
CA SER A 13 0.80 0.74 -14.82
C SER A 13 2.27 0.40 -15.00
N THR A 14 2.60 -0.22 -16.14
CA THR A 14 3.99 -0.49 -16.52
C THR A 14 4.82 0.79 -16.55
N SER A 15 4.29 1.89 -17.10
CA SER A 15 4.99 3.17 -17.14
C SER A 15 5.25 3.74 -15.75
N LEU A 16 4.27 3.67 -14.84
CA LEU A 16 4.47 4.09 -13.45
C LEU A 16 5.57 3.26 -12.78
N VAL A 17 5.52 1.93 -12.91
CA VAL A 17 6.53 1.04 -12.31
C VAL A 17 7.92 1.31 -12.87
N CYS A 18 8.07 1.37 -14.19
CA CYS A 18 9.37 1.68 -14.82
C CYS A 18 9.89 3.04 -14.38
N SER A 19 9.06 4.09 -14.37
CA SER A 19 9.50 5.43 -13.92
C SER A 19 9.99 5.46 -12.47
N ARG A 20 9.41 4.63 -11.59
CA ARG A 20 9.85 4.50 -10.19
C ARG A 20 11.17 3.75 -10.08
N ILE A 21 11.37 2.71 -10.90
CA ILE A 21 12.65 1.99 -10.97
C ILE A 21 13.74 2.91 -11.51
N ASP A 22 13.45 3.67 -12.56
CA ASP A 22 14.39 4.62 -13.17
C ASP A 22 14.80 5.67 -12.14
N ALA A 23 13.83 6.28 -11.44
CA ALA A 23 14.12 7.25 -10.38
C ALA A 23 14.98 6.65 -9.25
N ALA A 24 14.66 5.45 -8.76
CA ALA A 24 15.45 4.80 -7.71
C ALA A 24 16.88 4.46 -8.18
N GLN A 25 17.06 4.12 -9.45
CA GLN A 25 18.37 3.90 -10.04
C GLN A 25 19.17 5.22 -10.17
N GLU A 26 18.53 6.29 -10.64
CA GLU A 26 19.13 7.63 -10.77
C GLU A 26 19.53 8.22 -9.41
N GLU A 27 18.73 7.98 -8.38
CA GLU A 27 18.99 8.38 -6.98
C GLU A 27 20.06 7.49 -6.31
N GLY A 28 20.54 6.44 -6.98
CA GLY A 28 21.58 5.53 -6.49
C GLY A 28 21.08 4.53 -5.44
N GLU A 29 19.77 4.48 -5.17
CA GLU A 29 19.14 3.54 -4.23
C GLU A 29 19.07 2.12 -4.81
N LEU A 30 19.11 1.99 -6.15
CA LEU A 30 18.92 0.73 -6.84
C LEU A 30 20.07 0.43 -7.83
N PRO A 31 20.85 -0.65 -7.61
CA PRO A 31 21.92 -1.06 -8.52
C PRO A 31 21.39 -1.35 -9.92
N ARG A 32 22.21 -1.05 -10.94
CA ARG A 32 21.80 -1.17 -12.35
C ARG A 32 21.33 -2.57 -12.73
N ASP A 33 22.03 -3.60 -12.30
CA ASP A 33 21.69 -5.00 -12.56
C ASP A 33 20.37 -5.40 -11.91
N VAL A 34 20.11 -4.90 -10.69
CA VAL A 34 18.81 -5.07 -10.02
C VAL A 34 17.72 -4.33 -10.80
N ALA A 35 17.97 -3.11 -11.28
CA ALA A 35 17.01 -2.32 -12.06
C ALA A 35 16.57 -3.04 -13.33
N GLU A 36 17.54 -3.57 -14.07
CA GLU A 36 17.32 -4.33 -15.29
C GLU A 36 16.45 -5.57 -15.03
N ARG A 37 16.71 -6.30 -13.93
CA ARG A 37 15.88 -7.45 -13.53
C ARG A 37 14.46 -7.05 -13.14
N LEU A 38 14.29 -5.96 -12.38
CA LEU A 38 12.97 -5.50 -11.97
C LEU A 38 12.13 -5.05 -13.17
N ARG A 39 12.73 -4.35 -14.15
CA ARG A 39 12.04 -3.98 -15.40
C ARG A 39 11.60 -5.22 -16.19
N ALA A 40 12.39 -6.29 -16.17
CA ALA A 40 12.07 -7.53 -16.89
C ALA A 40 10.98 -8.38 -16.20
N MET A 41 10.86 -8.32 -14.87
CA MET A 41 10.05 -9.27 -14.10
C MET A 41 8.91 -8.66 -13.27
N HIS A 42 8.68 -7.34 -13.33
CA HIS A 42 7.55 -6.73 -12.63
C HIS A 42 6.20 -7.29 -13.11
N ARG A 43 5.19 -7.22 -12.26
CA ARG A 43 3.81 -7.69 -12.53
C ARG A 43 2.80 -6.56 -12.69
N ALA A 44 3.24 -5.38 -13.13
CA ALA A 44 2.39 -4.20 -13.30
C ALA A 44 1.23 -4.39 -14.31
N SER A 45 1.40 -5.30 -15.28
CA SER A 45 0.41 -5.63 -16.32
C SER A 45 -0.46 -6.84 -15.98
N ASP A 46 -0.39 -7.36 -14.75
CA ASP A 46 -1.26 -8.45 -14.30
C ASP A 46 -2.72 -7.97 -14.30
N MET A 47 -3.63 -8.73 -14.90
CA MET A 47 -5.04 -8.33 -15.08
C MET A 47 -5.76 -8.03 -13.76
N TYR A 48 -5.32 -8.62 -12.65
CA TYR A 48 -5.89 -8.39 -11.33
C TYR A 48 -5.23 -7.24 -10.56
N ARG A 49 -4.32 -6.49 -11.20
CA ARG A 49 -3.56 -5.38 -10.57
C ARG A 49 -3.51 -4.14 -11.46
N GLN A 50 -3.40 -4.34 -12.77
CA GLN A 50 -3.23 -3.26 -13.74
C GLN A 50 -4.39 -2.27 -13.65
N GLY A 51 -4.04 -0.99 -13.58
CA GLY A 51 -5.00 0.10 -13.51
C GLY A 51 -5.68 0.24 -12.15
N GLN A 52 -5.21 -0.45 -11.10
CA GLN A 52 -5.87 -0.45 -9.79
C GLN A 52 -5.00 0.26 -8.73
N ILE A 53 -5.67 0.90 -7.78
CA ILE A 53 -5.10 1.33 -6.49
C ILE A 53 -5.91 0.65 -5.40
N TRP A 54 -5.25 -0.18 -4.59
CA TRP A 54 -5.89 -0.96 -3.53
C TRP A 54 -5.89 -0.21 -2.20
N PHE A 55 -6.97 -0.37 -1.44
CA PHE A 55 -7.23 0.24 -0.15
C PHE A 55 -7.77 -0.81 0.83
N GLY A 56 -7.30 -0.74 2.08
CA GLY A 56 -7.95 -1.38 3.22
C GLY A 56 -8.82 -0.38 3.96
N PHE A 57 -10.07 -0.73 4.25
CA PHE A 57 -11.03 0.12 4.96
C PHE A 57 -11.12 -0.25 6.44
N SER A 58 -10.01 -0.02 7.15
CA SER A 58 -9.87 -0.30 8.57
C SER A 58 -9.13 0.83 9.30
N PRO A 59 -9.52 1.21 10.54
CA PRO A 59 -8.83 2.23 11.32
C PRO A 59 -7.44 1.77 11.79
N THR A 60 -7.20 0.46 11.78
CA THR A 60 -5.92 -0.14 12.14
C THR A 60 -5.58 -1.20 11.13
N LEU A 61 -4.29 -1.40 10.86
CA LEU A 61 -3.89 -2.47 9.96
C LEU A 61 -4.21 -3.84 10.58
N PRO A 62 -4.50 -4.87 9.75
CA PRO A 62 -4.50 -6.24 10.22
C PRO A 62 -3.12 -6.59 10.80
N ASP A 63 -3.03 -7.71 11.52
CA ASP A 63 -1.82 -8.10 12.22
C ASP A 63 -0.55 -8.04 11.35
N GLU A 64 0.61 -7.99 12.00
CA GLU A 64 1.91 -7.91 11.32
C GLU A 64 2.05 -8.93 10.19
N HIS A 65 1.51 -10.14 10.36
CA HIS A 65 1.61 -11.19 9.35
C HIS A 65 0.97 -10.79 8.01
N ALA A 66 -0.15 -10.08 8.05
CA ALA A 66 -0.86 -9.63 6.85
C ALA A 66 -0.18 -8.45 6.13
N THR A 67 0.53 -7.58 6.85
CA THR A 67 1.05 -6.31 6.30
C THR A 67 2.57 -6.22 6.19
N ASN A 68 3.31 -7.10 6.86
CA ASN A 68 4.77 -7.10 6.88
C ASN A 68 5.36 -7.11 5.46
N ARG A 69 4.87 -8.01 4.58
CA ARG A 69 5.39 -8.09 3.21
C ARG A 69 5.25 -6.79 2.43
N LEU A 70 4.13 -6.07 2.60
CA LEU A 70 3.86 -4.79 1.94
C LEU A 70 4.68 -3.65 2.51
N LEU A 71 4.83 -3.60 3.84
CA LEU A 71 5.55 -2.51 4.52
C LEU A 71 7.06 -2.65 4.39
N ARG A 72 7.55 -3.90 4.37
CA ARG A 72 8.99 -4.21 4.40
C ARG A 72 9.67 -4.13 3.04
N ASN A 73 8.94 -4.36 1.94
CA ASN A 73 9.54 -4.42 0.61
C ASN A 73 9.08 -3.25 -0.25
N TRP A 74 10.04 -2.53 -0.83
CA TRP A 74 9.73 -1.44 -1.75
C TRP A 74 8.98 -1.90 -3.00
N GLY A 75 8.13 -1.01 -3.51
CA GLY A 75 7.50 -1.16 -4.82
C GLY A 75 6.15 -1.88 -4.83
N GLY A 76 5.69 -2.39 -3.69
CA GLY A 76 4.44 -3.14 -3.59
C GLY A 76 4.50 -4.48 -4.34
N GLU A 77 3.41 -5.25 -4.30
CA GLU A 77 3.38 -6.60 -4.89
C GLU A 77 3.68 -6.63 -6.39
N ALA A 78 3.46 -5.52 -7.09
CA ALA A 78 3.80 -5.41 -8.51
C ALA A 78 5.31 -5.53 -8.77
N ILE A 79 6.15 -5.24 -7.77
CA ILE A 79 7.61 -5.28 -7.88
C ILE A 79 8.16 -6.43 -7.01
N TYR A 80 7.91 -6.44 -5.71
CA TYR A 80 8.63 -7.36 -4.82
C TYR A 80 8.16 -8.82 -4.89
N TRP A 81 6.94 -9.10 -5.39
CA TRP A 81 6.34 -10.44 -5.25
C TRP A 81 7.21 -11.55 -5.85
N ALA A 82 7.90 -11.29 -6.95
CA ALA A 82 8.78 -12.26 -7.60
C ALA A 82 10.19 -12.34 -6.97
N HIS A 83 10.51 -11.48 -5.99
CA HIS A 83 11.88 -11.21 -5.56
C HIS A 83 12.07 -11.16 -4.03
N GLU A 84 11.01 -11.24 -3.23
CA GLU A 84 11.12 -11.10 -1.77
C GLU A 84 12.01 -12.16 -1.09
N VAL A 85 12.05 -13.36 -1.68
CA VAL A 85 12.90 -14.50 -1.24
C VAL A 85 14.23 -14.58 -2.00
N ASP A 86 14.44 -13.73 -3.01
CA ASP A 86 15.71 -13.67 -3.73
C ASP A 86 16.79 -13.10 -2.80
N GLN A 87 17.91 -13.82 -2.69
CA GLN A 87 18.98 -13.49 -1.75
C GLN A 87 19.76 -12.22 -2.12
N VAL A 88 19.62 -11.73 -3.36
CA VAL A 88 20.30 -10.53 -3.86
C VAL A 88 19.30 -9.37 -3.94
N ILE A 89 18.16 -9.57 -4.60
CA ILE A 89 17.19 -8.51 -4.86
C ILE A 89 16.36 -8.20 -3.60
N GLY A 90 15.95 -9.21 -2.85
CA GLY A 90 15.12 -9.05 -1.65
C GLY A 90 15.74 -8.06 -0.64
N PRO A 91 17.01 -8.24 -0.22
CA PRO A 91 17.67 -7.27 0.66
C PRO A 91 17.75 -5.85 0.11
N VAL A 92 17.96 -5.69 -1.20
CA VAL A 92 17.98 -4.37 -1.84
C VAL A 92 16.61 -3.71 -1.75
N LEU A 93 15.53 -4.42 -2.08
CA LEU A 93 14.17 -3.87 -2.01
C LEU A 93 13.76 -3.44 -0.58
N ARG A 94 14.27 -4.12 0.45
CA ARG A 94 14.03 -3.74 1.85
C ARG A 94 14.85 -2.54 2.32
N GLY A 95 15.87 -2.14 1.56
CA GLY A 95 16.72 -0.99 1.87
C GLY A 95 16.24 0.33 1.27
N ILE A 96 15.14 0.32 0.50
CA ILE A 96 14.72 1.47 -0.30
C ILE A 96 13.49 2.15 0.29
N GLY A 97 13.58 3.48 0.45
CA GLY A 97 12.48 4.30 0.94
C GLY A 97 12.19 4.12 2.43
N ARG A 98 10.97 4.46 2.83
CA ARG A 98 10.48 4.29 4.20
C ARG A 98 9.05 3.73 4.20
N PRO A 99 8.75 2.73 5.03
CA PRO A 99 7.39 2.23 5.23
C PRO A 99 6.44 3.39 5.56
N SER A 100 5.32 3.45 4.83
CA SER A 100 4.39 4.58 4.93
C SER A 100 2.94 4.07 4.85
N ILE A 101 2.08 4.61 5.71
CA ILE A 101 0.63 4.45 5.67
C ILE A 101 0.03 5.75 5.15
N ILE A 102 -0.84 5.65 4.16
CA ILE A 102 -1.43 6.79 3.48
C ILE A 102 -2.94 6.74 3.68
N ASP A 103 -3.47 7.79 4.30
CA ASP A 103 -4.91 8.01 4.35
C ASP A 103 -5.32 8.89 3.16
N ALA A 104 -6.39 8.49 2.48
CA ALA A 104 -6.96 9.26 1.40
C ALA A 104 -8.48 9.16 1.35
N TRP A 105 -9.13 10.22 0.86
CA TRP A 105 -10.52 10.18 0.49
C TRP A 105 -10.70 9.36 -0.80
N VAL A 106 -11.45 8.26 -0.69
CA VAL A 106 -11.75 7.38 -1.83
C VAL A 106 -13.23 7.57 -2.23
N PRO A 107 -13.53 8.01 -3.47
CA PRO A 107 -14.90 8.14 -3.93
C PRO A 107 -15.60 6.77 -3.99
N ILE A 108 -16.70 6.61 -3.25
CA ILE A 108 -17.51 5.38 -3.25
C ILE A 108 -17.99 5.03 -4.65
N SER A 109 -18.26 6.03 -5.50
CA SER A 109 -18.72 5.84 -6.88
C SER A 109 -17.72 5.08 -7.75
N GLY A 110 -16.42 5.16 -7.46
CA GLY A 110 -15.36 4.46 -8.18
C GLY A 110 -14.85 3.20 -7.49
N LEU A 111 -15.35 2.92 -6.28
CA LEU A 111 -14.86 1.84 -5.43
C LEU A 111 -15.40 0.47 -5.89
N GLN A 112 -14.48 -0.42 -6.22
CA GLN A 112 -14.72 -1.83 -6.47
C GLN A 112 -14.37 -2.63 -5.21
N VAL A 113 -15.27 -3.50 -4.78
CA VAL A 113 -15.12 -4.39 -3.62
C VAL A 113 -15.60 -5.78 -3.98
N ALA A 114 -15.11 -6.80 -3.27
CA ALA A 114 -15.51 -8.19 -3.50
C ALA A 114 -17.03 -8.36 -3.43
N THR A 115 -17.70 -7.72 -2.46
CA THR A 115 -19.17 -7.64 -2.41
C THR A 115 -19.63 -6.26 -1.96
N LYS A 116 -20.68 -5.71 -2.60
CA LYS A 116 -21.31 -4.45 -2.17
C LYS A 116 -21.90 -4.54 -0.75
N GLU A 117 -22.30 -5.75 -0.36
CA GLU A 117 -22.78 -6.05 0.99
C GLU A 117 -21.69 -5.82 2.05
N ALA A 118 -20.41 -6.10 1.75
CA ALA A 118 -19.32 -5.88 2.68
C ALA A 118 -19.16 -4.38 3.03
N VAL A 119 -19.30 -3.50 2.05
CA VAL A 119 -19.27 -2.04 2.27
C VAL A 119 -20.45 -1.59 3.13
N LEU A 120 -21.67 -2.04 2.81
CA LEU A 120 -22.86 -1.68 3.58
C LEU A 120 -22.75 -2.18 5.03
N LYS A 121 -22.33 -3.44 5.23
CA LYS A 121 -22.07 -4.01 6.56
C LYS A 121 -21.05 -3.17 7.32
N ARG A 122 -19.97 -2.74 6.67
CA ARG A 122 -18.95 -1.90 7.30
C ARG A 122 -19.52 -0.54 7.71
N LEU A 123 -20.28 0.12 6.84
CA LEU A 123 -20.92 1.41 7.14
C LEU A 123 -21.86 1.29 8.35
N CYS A 124 -22.75 0.30 8.35
CA CYS A 124 -23.66 0.06 9.48
C CYS A 124 -22.89 -0.23 10.78
N LEU A 125 -21.78 -0.96 10.70
CA LEU A 125 -21.00 -1.30 11.89
C LEU A 125 -20.21 -0.12 12.43
N VAL A 126 -19.68 0.75 11.57
CA VAL A 126 -19.06 2.02 12.00
C VAL A 126 -20.10 2.89 12.69
N ASP A 127 -21.30 3.03 12.10
CA ASP A 127 -22.39 3.79 12.71
C ASP A 127 -22.77 3.24 14.11
N LEU A 128 -22.92 1.92 14.23
CA LEU A 128 -23.21 1.26 15.51
C LEU A 128 -22.06 1.35 16.53
N GLN A 129 -20.80 1.40 16.07
CA GLN A 129 -19.63 1.65 16.93
C GLN A 129 -19.60 3.10 17.42
N CYS A 130 -19.89 4.07 16.55
CA CYS A 130 -20.03 5.47 16.92
C CYS A 130 -21.21 5.71 17.88
N ALA A 131 -22.27 4.91 17.77
CA ALA A 131 -23.40 4.89 18.70
C ALA A 131 -23.13 4.11 20.01
N ASP A 132 -21.89 3.66 20.24
CA ASP A 132 -21.44 2.88 21.40
C ASP A 132 -22.20 1.55 21.62
N ALA A 133 -22.92 1.07 20.60
CA ALA A 133 -23.83 -0.07 20.70
C ALA A 133 -23.13 -1.43 20.46
N LEU A 134 -21.92 -1.45 19.90
CA LEU A 134 -21.24 -2.68 19.46
C LEU A 134 -19.71 -2.67 19.69
N ALA A 135 -19.24 -2.17 20.83
CA ALA A 135 -17.81 -2.06 21.16
C ALA A 135 -16.99 -3.38 21.04
N THR A 136 -17.62 -4.55 20.91
CA THR A 136 -16.97 -5.87 20.98
C THR A 136 -16.96 -6.69 19.69
N ARG A 137 -17.60 -6.25 18.59
CA ARG A 137 -17.65 -7.07 17.35
C ARG A 137 -16.61 -6.62 16.34
N ARG A 138 -15.52 -7.40 16.20
CA ARG A 138 -14.52 -7.24 15.14
C ARG A 138 -15.15 -7.66 13.81
N VAL A 139 -15.22 -6.72 12.87
CA VAL A 139 -15.74 -6.95 11.52
C VAL A 139 -14.56 -7.35 10.64
N ALA A 140 -14.78 -8.24 9.68
CA ALA A 140 -13.80 -8.48 8.63
C ALA A 140 -13.47 -7.15 7.93
N ASP A 141 -12.17 -6.89 7.77
CA ASP A 141 -11.71 -5.73 7.03
C ASP A 141 -12.23 -5.81 5.60
N VAL A 142 -12.69 -4.66 5.08
CA VAL A 142 -13.09 -4.55 3.68
C VAL A 142 -11.88 -4.07 2.92
N GLU A 143 -11.50 -4.81 1.89
CA GLU A 143 -10.53 -4.36 0.90
C GLU A 143 -11.26 -4.02 -0.39
N GLY A 144 -10.74 -3.03 -1.10
CA GLY A 144 -11.27 -2.63 -2.39
C GLY A 144 -10.25 -1.85 -3.18
N TYR A 145 -10.57 -1.59 -4.44
CA TYR A 145 -9.71 -0.81 -5.31
C TYR A 145 -10.52 0.21 -6.11
N VAL A 146 -9.82 1.21 -6.61
CA VAL A 146 -10.34 2.14 -7.62
C VAL A 146 -9.51 2.04 -8.88
N GLN A 147 -10.12 2.39 -10.02
CA GLN A 147 -9.43 2.46 -11.32
C GLN A 147 -9.21 3.91 -11.80
N MET A 148 -9.15 4.83 -10.85
CA MET A 148 -8.91 6.25 -11.08
C MET A 148 -7.79 6.74 -10.16
N ALA A 149 -7.05 7.75 -10.61
CA ALA A 149 -6.04 8.39 -9.78
C ALA A 149 -6.70 9.10 -8.58
N ILE A 150 -6.01 9.11 -7.45
CA ILE A 150 -6.39 9.89 -6.28
C ILE A 150 -5.65 11.23 -6.34
N PRO A 151 -6.32 12.38 -6.36
CA PRO A 151 -5.64 13.67 -6.42
C PRO A 151 -4.92 13.97 -5.10
N ALA A 152 -3.88 14.81 -5.16
CA ALA A 152 -3.13 15.26 -3.98
C ALA A 152 -4.04 15.87 -2.90
N THR A 153 -5.09 16.59 -3.30
CA THR A 153 -6.08 17.20 -2.40
C THR A 153 -6.93 16.19 -1.63
N ALA A 154 -6.96 14.93 -2.06
CA ALA A 154 -7.64 13.85 -1.37
C ALA A 154 -6.74 13.11 -0.37
N ILE A 155 -5.42 13.39 -0.35
CA ILE A 155 -4.49 12.81 0.62
C ILE A 155 -4.68 13.51 1.97
N ILE A 156 -5.02 12.74 3.00
CA ILE A 156 -5.36 13.23 4.33
C ILE A 156 -4.11 13.24 5.22
N ALA A 157 -3.40 12.11 5.24
CA ALA A 157 -2.23 11.93 6.07
C ALA A 157 -1.24 10.95 5.43
N ILE A 158 0.03 11.12 5.75
CA ILE A 158 1.09 10.17 5.43
C ILE A 158 1.90 9.96 6.70
N ASP A 159 1.74 8.79 7.31
CA ASP A 159 2.49 8.38 8.49
C ASP A 159 3.61 7.45 8.09
N GLN A 160 4.84 7.80 8.48
CA GLN A 160 6.03 7.06 8.10
C GLN A 160 6.65 6.41 9.33
N HIS A 161 7.22 5.22 9.16
CA HIS A 161 8.01 4.59 10.22
C HIS A 161 9.26 5.43 10.55
N PRO A 162 9.66 5.59 11.85
CA PRO A 162 9.06 5.04 13.07
C PRO A 162 8.19 6.05 13.85
N SER A 163 7.34 6.84 13.18
CA SER A 163 6.48 7.82 13.87
C SER A 163 5.48 7.14 14.83
N ALA A 164 5.10 7.84 15.90
CA ALA A 164 4.13 7.34 16.88
C ALA A 164 2.76 7.04 16.24
N SER A 165 2.34 7.81 15.23
CA SER A 165 1.12 7.56 14.47
C SER A 165 1.21 6.28 13.64
N PHE A 166 2.37 6.01 13.01
CA PHE A 166 2.62 4.75 12.32
C PHE A 166 2.49 3.55 13.28
N VAL A 167 3.17 3.59 14.43
CA VAL A 167 3.12 2.53 15.45
C VAL A 167 1.70 2.33 15.99
N ALA A 168 0.96 3.40 16.25
CA ALA A 168 -0.42 3.30 16.73
C ALA A 168 -1.35 2.60 15.72
N ARG A 169 -1.17 2.86 14.42
CA ARG A 169 -1.98 2.24 13.34
C ARG A 169 -1.62 0.80 13.06
N THR A 170 -0.33 0.47 13.13
CA THR A 170 0.16 -0.90 12.94
C THR A 170 -0.04 -1.76 14.18
N ARG A 171 -0.14 -1.14 15.36
CA ARG A 171 -0.07 -1.79 16.67
C ARG A 171 1.17 -2.67 16.84
N CYS A 172 2.25 -2.32 16.15
CA CYS A 172 3.52 -3.03 16.18
C CYS A 172 4.67 -2.02 16.24
N ASP A 173 5.48 -2.16 17.30
CA ASP A 173 6.73 -1.45 17.55
C ASP A 173 7.97 -2.37 17.47
N THR A 174 7.78 -3.67 17.24
CA THR A 174 8.84 -4.70 17.20
C THR A 174 8.96 -5.36 15.83
N TRP A 175 9.08 -4.57 14.76
CA TRP A 175 9.21 -5.09 13.40
C TRP A 175 10.53 -5.83 13.15
N ASP A 176 10.47 -6.90 12.35
CA ASP A 176 11.67 -7.54 11.78
C ASP A 176 12.51 -6.54 10.96
N THR A 177 13.76 -6.32 11.36
CA THR A 177 14.66 -5.41 10.63
C THR A 177 15.29 -6.06 9.40
N PRO A 178 15.52 -5.31 8.29
CA PRO A 178 15.03 -3.96 8.04
C PRO A 178 13.52 -3.96 7.71
N LEU A 179 12.85 -2.87 8.12
CA LEU A 179 11.50 -2.47 7.73
C LEU A 179 11.59 -1.21 6.86
#